data_AF-A0A2G2CC14-F1
#
_entry.id   AF-A0A2G2CC14-F1
#
_cell.length_a   1.000
_cell.length_b   1.000
_cell.length_c   1.000
_cell.angle_alpha   90.00
_cell.angle_beta   90.00
_cell.angle_gamma   90.00
#
_symmetry.space_group_name_H-M   'P 1'
#
loop_
_entity.id
_entity.type
_entity.pdbx_description
1 polymer ?
#
loop_
_entity_poly.entity_id
_entity_poly.type
_entity_poly.pdbx_seq_one_letter_code
_entity_poly.pdbx_strand_id
1 'polypeptide(L)'
;MAHADEYGDTATFKIQGALYGKINAGYLYEKERNTYLLGLGYQQNAMDPSFYYHRGLAVRFCIQVDDFLTQGTKKGCAQVIKDF
;
A
#
# COMPACT_ATOMS: atom_id res chain seq x y z
N MET A 1 17.63 -24.30 -31.18
CA MET A 1 17.01 -23.96 -29.89
C MET A 1 17.74 -22.72 -29.39
N ALA A 2 17.08 -21.57 -29.37
CA ALA A 2 17.70 -20.33 -28.91
C ALA A 2 17.90 -20.41 -27.39
N HIS A 3 19.12 -20.15 -26.93
CA HIS A 3 19.40 -19.98 -25.51
C HIS A 3 18.51 -18.86 -24.96
N ALA A 4 17.86 -19.10 -23.82
CA ALA A 4 17.12 -18.07 -23.11
C ALA A 4 18.11 -16.97 -22.74
N ASP A 5 17.91 -15.79 -23.32
CA ASP A 5 18.62 -14.58 -22.95
C ASP A 5 18.07 -14.12 -21.61
N GLU A 6 18.68 -14.58 -20.52
CA GLU A 6 18.20 -14.33 -19.15
C GLU A 6 18.34 -12.86 -18.72
N TYR A 7 19.06 -12.03 -19.51
CA TYR A 7 19.41 -10.65 -19.14
C TYR A 7 19.44 -9.63 -20.29
N GLY A 8 19.31 -10.01 -21.55
CA GLY A 8 19.36 -9.08 -22.69
C GLY A 8 17.99 -8.63 -23.19
N ASP A 9 18.01 -7.83 -24.25
CA ASP A 9 16.88 -7.00 -24.72
C ASP A 9 15.60 -7.79 -25.10
N THR A 10 15.67 -9.12 -25.15
CA THR A 10 14.55 -10.00 -25.48
C THR A 10 14.01 -10.80 -24.29
N ALA A 11 14.55 -10.58 -23.08
CA ALA A 11 14.12 -11.25 -21.87
C ALA A 11 12.64 -10.92 -21.55
N THR A 12 11.82 -11.96 -21.38
CA THR A 12 10.41 -11.81 -20.99
C THR A 12 10.25 -12.16 -19.51
N PHE A 13 9.73 -11.22 -18.72
CA PHE A 13 9.51 -11.41 -17.29
C PHE A 13 8.04 -11.64 -16.98
N LYS A 14 7.76 -12.59 -16.08
CA LYS A 14 6.42 -12.79 -15.51
C LYS A 14 6.35 -12.10 -14.15
N ILE A 15 5.50 -11.09 -14.05
CA ILE A 15 5.25 -10.41 -12.77
C ILE A 15 4.41 -11.32 -11.87
N GLN A 16 4.92 -11.58 -10.67
CA GLN A 16 4.18 -12.27 -9.62
C GLN A 16 3.57 -11.23 -8.68
N GLY A 17 2.29 -10.89 -8.91
CA GLY A 17 1.54 -9.93 -8.09
C GLY A 17 0.66 -8.97 -8.89
N ALA A 18 0.10 -7.98 -8.21
CA ALA A 18 -0.65 -6.91 -8.83
C ALA A 18 0.30 -5.98 -9.61
N LEU A 19 0.10 -5.89 -10.93
CA LEU A 19 0.87 -4.99 -11.79
C LEU A 19 0.22 -3.60 -11.82
N TYR A 20 0.97 -2.57 -11.43
CA TYR A 20 0.53 -1.19 -11.53
C TYR A 20 0.09 -0.84 -12.96
N GLY A 21 -1.04 -0.16 -13.11
CA GLY A 21 -1.62 0.17 -14.43
C GLY A 21 -2.37 -0.97 -15.13
N LYS A 22 -2.38 -2.19 -14.58
CA LYS A 22 -3.24 -3.27 -15.10
C LYS A 22 -4.67 -3.13 -14.58
N ILE A 23 -5.65 -3.36 -15.45
CA ILE A 23 -7.07 -3.40 -15.07
C ILE A 23 -7.25 -4.37 -13.89
N ASN A 24 -7.97 -3.93 -12.86
CA ASN A 24 -8.25 -4.62 -11.59
C ASN A 24 -7.08 -4.77 -10.60
N ALA A 25 -5.87 -4.30 -10.91
CA ALA A 25 -4.74 -4.40 -9.97
C ALA A 25 -4.98 -3.61 -8.68
N GLY A 26 -5.53 -2.39 -8.79
CA GLY A 26 -5.86 -1.57 -7.62
C GLY A 26 -6.84 -2.27 -6.68
N TYR A 27 -7.90 -2.88 -7.22
CA TYR A 27 -8.87 -3.63 -6.42
C TYR A 27 -8.25 -4.84 -5.69
N LEU A 28 -7.39 -5.61 -6.37
CA LEU A 28 -6.71 -6.75 -5.76
C LEU A 28 -5.81 -6.28 -4.60
N TYR A 29 -5.06 -5.20 -4.82
CA TYR A 29 -4.23 -4.59 -3.79
C TYR A 29 -5.06 -4.11 -2.60
N GLU A 30 -6.15 -3.37 -2.83
CA GLU A 30 -7.04 -2.89 -1.76
C GLU A 30 -7.60 -4.04 -0.92
N LYS A 31 -8.01 -5.13 -1.57
CA LYS A 31 -8.55 -6.32 -0.88
C LYS A 31 -7.51 -6.99 0.02
N GLU A 32 -6.30 -7.20 -0.48
CA GLU A 32 -5.21 -7.80 0.30
C GLU A 32 -4.77 -6.88 1.44
N ARG A 33 -4.57 -5.59 1.16
CA ARG A 33 -4.25 -4.56 2.16
C ARG A 33 -5.29 -4.52 3.28
N ASN A 34 -6.58 -4.49 2.95
CA ASN A 34 -7.66 -4.46 3.95
C ASN A 34 -7.63 -5.72 4.82
N THR A 35 -7.43 -6.89 4.21
CA THR A 35 -7.30 -8.16 4.93
C THR A 35 -6.12 -8.13 5.90
N TYR A 36 -4.98 -7.63 5.45
CA TYR A 36 -3.78 -7.48 6.29
C TYR A 36 -4.01 -6.54 7.48
N LEU A 37 -4.62 -5.37 7.25
CA LEU A 37 -4.91 -4.41 8.32
C LEU A 37 -5.87 -4.97 9.38
N LEU A 38 -6.92 -5.68 8.96
CA LEU A 38 -7.83 -6.36 9.88
C LEU A 38 -7.10 -7.45 10.68
N GLY A 39 -6.19 -8.19 10.05
CA GLY A 39 -5.33 -9.17 10.71
C GLY A 39 -4.38 -8.57 11.76
N LEU A 40 -3.95 -7.32 11.58
CA LEU A 40 -3.17 -6.56 12.56
C LEU A 40 -4.02 -5.96 13.70
N GLY A 41 -5.33 -6.17 13.71
CA GLY A 41 -6.22 -5.66 14.77
C GLY A 41 -6.75 -4.24 14.52
N TYR A 42 -6.52 -3.67 13.34
CA TYR A 42 -7.20 -2.44 12.94
C TYR A 42 -8.69 -2.71 12.71
N GLN A 43 -9.49 -1.69 12.98
CA GLN A 43 -10.92 -1.69 12.77
C GLN A 43 -11.24 -0.68 11.67
N GLN A 44 -12.09 -1.10 10.73
CA GLN A 44 -12.61 -0.25 9.66
C GLN A 44 -13.87 0.48 10.16
N ASN A 45 -14.06 1.73 9.76
CA ASN A 45 -15.29 2.46 10.06
C ASN A 45 -16.45 1.87 9.22
N ALA A 46 -17.60 1.66 9.87
CA ALA A 46 -18.78 1.09 9.23
C ALA A 46 -19.43 2.00 8.18
N MET A 47 -19.30 3.33 8.33
CA MET A 47 -19.87 4.31 7.40
C MET A 47 -18.89 4.75 6.31
N ASP A 48 -17.59 4.62 6.56
CA ASP A 48 -16.53 4.98 5.61
C ASP A 48 -15.45 3.89 5.56
N PRO A 49 -15.48 3.00 4.54
CA PRO A 49 -14.50 1.93 4.36
C PRO A 49 -13.07 2.43 4.15
N SER A 50 -12.88 3.72 3.86
CA SER A 50 -11.56 4.33 3.69
C SER A 50 -10.90 4.58 5.05
N PHE A 51 -11.68 4.65 6.13
CA PHE A 51 -11.19 5.03 7.45
C PHE A 51 -10.91 3.82 8.35
N TYR A 52 -9.71 3.81 8.93
CA TYR A 52 -9.23 2.78 9.82
C TYR A 52 -8.69 3.36 11.13
N TYR A 53 -8.85 2.60 12.21
CA TYR A 53 -8.38 2.97 13.53
C TYR A 53 -7.97 1.75 14.33
N HIS A 54 -7.07 1.91 15.29
CA HIS A 54 -6.71 0.87 16.25
C HIS A 54 -7.05 1.37 17.65
N ARG A 55 -7.67 0.56 18.50
CA ARG A 55 -8.06 1.01 19.86
C ARG A 55 -6.87 1.05 20.83
N GLY A 56 -5.90 0.15 20.64
CA GLY A 56 -4.69 0.06 21.47
C GLY A 56 -3.50 0.89 20.98
N LEU A 57 -3.58 1.47 19.78
CA LEU A 57 -2.55 2.33 19.21
C LEU A 57 -3.25 3.65 18.89
N ALA A 58 -2.78 4.78 19.38
CA ALA A 58 -3.41 6.09 19.17
C ALA A 58 -3.24 6.59 17.71
N VAL A 59 -3.61 5.76 16.73
CA VAL A 59 -3.40 5.92 15.30
C VAL A 59 -4.74 5.78 14.58
N ARG A 60 -4.99 6.72 13.68
CA ARG A 60 -6.12 6.72 12.76
C ARG A 60 -5.60 7.14 11.39
N PHE A 61 -6.08 6.47 10.35
CA PHE A 61 -5.74 6.83 8.99
C PHE A 61 -6.91 6.62 8.03
N CYS A 62 -6.92 7.44 6.99
CA CYS A 62 -7.75 7.24 5.80
C CYS A 62 -6.87 6.65 4.70
N ILE A 63 -7.41 5.75 3.88
CA ILE A 63 -6.69 5.16 2.76
C ILE A 63 -7.46 5.39 1.48
N GLN A 64 -6.77 5.92 0.47
CA GLN A 64 -7.26 6.02 -0.89
C GLN A 64 -6.37 5.19 -1.81
N VAL A 65 -6.83 4.00 -2.21
CA VAL A 65 -6.13 3.01 -3.05
C VAL A 65 -4.76 2.56 -2.54
N ASP A 66 -3.73 3.38 -2.61
CA ASP A 66 -2.37 3.14 -2.12
C ASP A 66 -1.84 4.24 -1.21
N ASP A 67 -2.56 5.37 -1.12
CA ASP A 67 -2.21 6.51 -0.28
C ASP A 67 -2.76 6.37 1.14
N PHE A 68 -1.86 6.40 2.13
CA PHE A 68 -2.21 6.40 3.55
C PHE A 68 -2.13 7.82 4.12
N LEU A 69 -3.28 8.36 4.51
CA LEU A 69 -3.40 9.65 5.18
C LEU A 69 -3.52 9.45 6.68
N THR A 70 -2.43 9.64 7.42
CA THR A 70 -2.41 9.54 8.88
C THR A 70 -2.64 10.91 9.53
N GLN A 71 -3.54 11.00 10.50
CA GLN A 71 -3.66 12.21 11.32
C GLN A 71 -2.68 12.14 12.49
N GLY A 72 -1.51 12.78 12.34
CA GLY A 72 -0.56 12.99 13.43
C GLY A 72 -0.84 14.30 14.18
N THR A 73 -0.71 14.31 15.50
CA THR A 73 -0.37 15.57 16.19
C THR A 73 1.04 15.98 15.72
N LYS A 74 1.29 17.28 15.50
CA LYS A 74 2.53 17.88 14.96
C LYS A 74 3.81 17.55 15.76
N LYS A 75 4.20 16.28 15.88
CA LYS A 75 5.48 15.83 16.43
C LYS A 75 6.27 14.92 15.47
N GLY A 76 5.74 14.62 14.28
CA GLY A 76 6.42 13.72 13.34
C GLY A 76 6.31 14.10 11.85
N CYS A 77 5.66 15.22 11.51
CA CYS A 77 5.51 15.61 10.11
C CYS A 77 6.50 16.73 9.79
N ALA A 78 7.53 16.39 9.01
CA ALA A 78 8.58 17.26 8.45
C ALA A 78 9.60 17.85 9.44
N GLN A 79 10.59 17.03 9.85
CA GLN A 79 11.95 17.53 9.73
C GLN A 79 12.34 17.33 8.27
N VAL A 80 12.17 18.38 7.46
CA VAL A 80 12.93 18.51 6.23
C VAL A 80 14.39 18.41 6.66
N ILE A 81 15.12 17.42 6.15
CA ILE A 81 16.59 17.43 6.22
C ILE A 81 17.01 18.67 5.44
N LYS A 82 17.19 19.78 6.17
CA LYS A 82 18.02 20.87 5.72
C LYS A 82 19.42 20.43 6.11
N ASP A 83 20.17 20.03 5.11
CA ASP A 83 21.63 20.11 4.96
C ASP A 83 22.04 19.04 3.95
N PHE A 84 22.30 19.46 2.71
CA PHE A 84 23.54 19.30 1.95
C PHE A 84 23.43 20.09 0.64
#